data_AF-A0AAN7BTJ6-F1
#
_entry.id   AF-A0AAN7BTJ6-F1
#
_cell.length_a   1.000
_cell.length_b   1.000
_cell.length_c   1.000
_cell.angle_alpha   90.00
_cell.angle_beta   90.00
_cell.angle_gamma   90.00
#
_symmetry.space_group_name_H-M   'P 1'
#
loop_
_entity.id
_entity.type
_entity.pdbx_description
1 polymer ?
#
loop_
_entity_poly.entity_id
_entity_poly.type
_entity_poly.pdbx_seq_one_letter_code
_entity_poly.pdbx_strand_id
1 'polypeptide(L)'
;MPMYGDLGNKLALHAKRTQNLAHLPPYQAELVRAVTREVRDLDKEVTTLLEPFQGSFDPAADHATACTLLVNHLSMRRNKRCLLAYHRTRTDKLEEHVWNGVDVLDLVAQQQAGGGNGAAISGEGGASSSLSPQEEDYVRQYGDLLAAYKGQWTDIDLTGSLEPPRDLFIDVRVLKDAGEIQTEYGYVAAVHGSSRICCAGH
;
A
#
# COMPACT_ATOMS: atom_id res chain seq x y z
N MET A 1 -28.78 4.40 14.16
CA MET A 1 -28.12 3.08 14.21
C MET A 1 -27.21 2.96 13.00
N PRO A 2 -25.91 2.71 13.14
CA PRO A 2 -25.08 2.31 12.01
C PRO A 2 -25.65 1.00 11.43
N MET A 3 -25.89 0.91 10.12
CA MET A 3 -26.27 -0.36 9.51
C MET A 3 -25.03 -1.27 9.41
N TYR A 4 -25.23 -2.58 9.64
CA TYR A 4 -24.15 -3.57 9.54
C TYR A 4 -23.43 -3.49 8.18
N GLY A 5 -22.09 -3.46 8.21
CA GLY A 5 -21.26 -3.47 7.00
C GLY A 5 -21.12 -2.13 6.27
N ASP A 6 -21.70 -1.04 6.76
CA ASP A 6 -21.51 0.30 6.17
C ASP A 6 -20.05 0.75 6.22
N LEU A 7 -19.38 0.47 7.34
CA LEU A 7 -17.96 0.80 7.52
C LEU A 7 -17.09 0.02 6.53
N GLY A 8 -17.40 -1.26 6.31
CA GLY A 8 -16.74 -2.10 5.31
C GLY A 8 -16.93 -1.56 3.89
N ASN A 9 -18.12 -1.06 3.55
CA ASN A 9 -18.37 -0.44 2.24
C ASN A 9 -17.59 0.87 2.05
N LYS A 10 -17.50 1.72 3.08
CA LYS A 10 -16.65 2.92 3.04
C LYS A 10 -15.18 2.57 2.80
N LEU A 11 -14.67 1.52 3.45
CA LEU A 11 -13.30 1.05 3.27
C LEU A 11 -13.07 0.51 1.84
N ALA A 12 -14.02 -0.25 1.30
CA ALA A 12 -13.94 -0.76 -0.07
C ALA A 12 -14.00 0.37 -1.12
N LEU A 13 -14.83 1.41 -0.90
CA LEU A 13 -14.85 2.60 -1.75
C LEU A 13 -13.53 3.36 -1.70
N HIS A 14 -12.93 3.47 -0.51
CA HIS A 14 -11.60 4.05 -0.37
C HIS A 14 -10.56 3.25 -1.16
N ALA A 15 -10.55 1.92 -1.04
CA ALA A 15 -9.67 1.05 -1.82
C ALA A 15 -9.82 1.27 -3.34
N LYS A 16 -11.06 1.34 -3.83
CA LYS A 16 -11.34 1.61 -5.25
C LYS A 16 -10.82 2.98 -5.71
N ARG A 17 -10.88 4.01 -4.86
CA ARG A 17 -10.29 5.32 -5.17
C ARG A 17 -8.77 5.20 -5.26
N THR A 18 -8.13 4.51 -4.31
CA THR A 18 -6.68 4.29 -4.30
C THR A 18 -6.16 3.62 -5.57
N GLN A 19 -6.90 2.70 -6.17
CA GLN A 19 -6.50 2.04 -7.43
C GLN A 19 -6.24 3.03 -8.57
N ASN A 20 -6.98 4.13 -8.62
CA ASN A 20 -6.89 5.13 -9.69
C ASN A 20 -5.87 6.24 -9.38
N LEU A 21 -5.32 6.27 -8.16
CA LEU A 21 -4.35 7.28 -7.75
C LEU A 21 -2.93 6.80 -8.04
N ALA A 22 -2.07 7.72 -8.50
CA ALA A 22 -0.65 7.46 -8.70
C ALA A 22 0.17 7.48 -7.40
N HIS A 23 -0.34 8.15 -6.36
CA HIS A 23 0.27 8.18 -5.02
C HIS A 23 -0.59 7.41 -4.01
N LEU A 24 0.06 6.83 -3.01
CA LEU A 24 -0.64 6.11 -1.96
C LEU A 24 -1.22 7.11 -0.93
N PRO A 25 -2.54 7.13 -0.70
CA PRO A 25 -3.15 7.97 0.32
C PRO A 25 -2.83 7.45 1.73
N PRO A 26 -3.00 8.28 2.78
CA PRO A 26 -2.70 7.89 4.15
C PRO A 26 -3.53 6.70 4.61
N TYR A 27 -2.93 5.81 5.39
CA TYR A 27 -3.58 4.63 5.94
C TYR A 27 -4.75 4.98 6.89
N GLN A 28 -5.96 4.47 6.61
CA GLN A 28 -7.15 4.70 7.45
C GLN A 28 -7.17 3.75 8.66
N ALA A 29 -6.24 3.97 9.60
CA ALA A 29 -6.15 3.18 10.82
C ALA A 29 -7.46 3.17 11.63
N GLU A 30 -8.16 4.30 11.71
CA GLU A 30 -9.39 4.39 12.49
C GLU A 30 -10.53 3.57 11.88
N LEU A 31 -10.67 3.60 10.55
CA LEU A 31 -11.71 2.83 9.85
C LEU A 31 -11.43 1.33 9.96
N VAL A 32 -10.17 0.91 9.79
CA VAL A 32 -9.77 -0.49 9.96
C VAL A 32 -10.03 -0.97 11.40
N ARG A 33 -9.68 -0.17 12.42
CA ARG A 33 -9.98 -0.48 13.82
C ARG A 33 -11.48 -0.54 14.09
N ALA A 34 -12.28 0.35 13.49
CA ALA A 34 -13.73 0.35 13.64
C ALA A 34 -14.37 -0.92 13.05
N VAL A 35 -14.00 -1.30 11.83
CA VAL A 35 -14.47 -2.55 11.19
C VAL A 35 -14.02 -3.77 12.00
N THR A 36 -12.78 -3.76 12.53
CA THR A 36 -12.28 -4.87 13.37
C THR A 36 -13.04 -4.98 14.69
N ARG A 37 -13.39 -3.85 15.33
CA ARG A 37 -14.26 -3.84 16.52
C ARG A 37 -15.64 -4.41 16.20
N GLU A 38 -16.26 -3.97 15.10
CA GLU A 38 -17.56 -4.49 14.63
C GLU A 38 -17.54 -6.02 14.44
N VAL A 39 -16.48 -6.57 13.82
CA VAL A 39 -16.34 -8.03 13.66
C VAL A 39 -16.22 -8.74 15.01
N ARG A 40 -15.44 -8.19 15.95
CA ARG A 40 -15.28 -8.77 17.29
C ARG A 40 -16.56 -8.69 18.12
N ASP A 41 -17.35 -7.64 17.96
CA ASP A 41 -18.60 -7.48 18.69
C ASP A 41 -19.68 -8.41 18.14
N LEU A 42 -19.74 -8.61 16.81
CA LEU A 42 -20.55 -9.65 16.17
C LEU A 42 -20.18 -11.07 16.64
N ASP A 43 -18.88 -11.36 16.78
CA ASP A 43 -18.40 -12.65 17.26
C ASP A 43 -18.78 -12.93 18.72
N LYS A 44 -18.67 -11.91 19.58
CA LYS A 44 -19.16 -11.98 20.96
C LYS A 44 -20.67 -12.22 21.00
N GLU A 45 -21.44 -11.50 20.17
CA GLU A 45 -22.90 -11.68 20.12
C GLU A 45 -23.28 -13.11 19.69
N VAL A 46 -22.61 -13.65 18.67
CA VAL A 46 -22.77 -15.06 18.25
C VAL A 46 -22.45 -16.01 19.40
N THR A 47 -21.38 -15.75 20.15
CA THR A 47 -20.98 -16.58 21.30
C THR A 47 -22.03 -16.54 22.42
N THR A 48 -22.53 -15.36 22.76
CA THR A 48 -23.60 -15.20 23.77
C THR A 48 -24.91 -15.86 23.34
N LEU A 49 -25.26 -15.80 22.05
CA LEU A 49 -26.45 -16.47 21.53
C LEU A 49 -26.34 -18.01 21.57
N LEU A 50 -25.13 -18.55 21.45
CA LEU A 50 -24.87 -19.99 21.48
C LEU A 50 -24.66 -20.55 22.88
N GLU A 51 -24.32 -19.72 23.87
CA GLU A 51 -24.09 -20.13 25.27
C GLU A 51 -25.24 -20.97 25.86
N PRO A 52 -26.53 -20.63 25.67
CA PRO A 52 -27.64 -21.41 26.22
C PRO A 52 -27.77 -22.82 25.64
N PHE A 53 -27.24 -23.05 24.43
CA PHE A 53 -27.40 -24.31 23.72
C PHE A 53 -26.29 -25.33 24.05
N GLN A 54 -25.22 -24.93 24.76
CA GLN A 54 -24.11 -25.78 25.22
C GLN A 54 -23.60 -26.79 24.15
N GLY A 55 -23.59 -26.38 22.87
CA GLY A 55 -23.14 -27.20 21.74
C GLY A 55 -24.19 -28.11 21.09
N SER A 56 -25.41 -28.21 21.65
CA SER A 56 -26.54 -28.94 21.08
C SER A 56 -27.58 -27.99 20.48
N PHE A 57 -27.16 -27.18 19.49
CA PHE A 57 -28.04 -26.29 18.75
C PHE A 57 -28.73 -27.04 17.61
N ASP A 58 -30.06 -27.12 17.64
CA ASP A 58 -30.87 -27.63 16.52
C ASP A 58 -31.50 -26.46 15.74
N PRO A 59 -31.04 -26.18 14.50
CA PRO A 59 -31.57 -25.11 13.67
C PRO A 59 -33.07 -25.25 13.33
N ALA A 60 -33.62 -26.47 13.33
CA ALA A 60 -35.02 -26.70 13.02
C ALA A 60 -35.96 -26.36 14.19
N ALA A 61 -35.47 -26.49 15.43
CA ALA A 61 -36.23 -26.16 16.63
C ALA A 61 -36.32 -24.65 16.87
N ASP A 62 -35.25 -23.90 16.54
CA ASP A 62 -35.19 -22.45 16.71
C ASP A 62 -34.75 -21.73 15.43
N HIS A 63 -35.71 -21.57 14.52
CA HIS A 63 -35.50 -20.91 13.24
C HIS A 63 -35.10 -19.43 13.39
N ALA A 64 -35.57 -18.74 14.45
CA ALA A 64 -35.29 -17.32 14.66
C ALA A 64 -33.83 -17.10 15.03
N THR A 65 -33.30 -17.89 15.97
CA THR A 65 -31.88 -17.84 16.33
C THR A 65 -31.00 -18.30 15.18
N ALA A 66 -31.39 -19.33 14.44
CA ALA A 66 -30.65 -19.79 13.25
C ALA A 66 -30.49 -18.67 12.20
N CYS A 67 -31.55 -17.90 11.93
CA CYS A 67 -31.49 -16.77 11.00
C CYS A 67 -30.55 -15.67 11.50
N THR A 68 -30.62 -15.32 12.79
CA THR A 68 -29.74 -14.31 13.39
C THR A 68 -28.26 -14.71 13.32
N LEU A 69 -27.95 -15.97 13.66
CA LEU A 69 -26.60 -16.52 13.54
C LEU A 69 -26.08 -16.46 12.10
N LEU A 70 -26.93 -16.80 11.13
CA LEU A 70 -26.58 -16.72 9.70
C LEU A 70 -26.29 -15.28 9.28
N VAL A 71 -27.14 -14.32 9.65
CA VAL A 71 -26.94 -12.90 9.32
C VAL A 71 -25.65 -12.36 9.93
N ASN A 72 -25.37 -12.69 11.20
CA ASN A 72 -24.14 -12.28 11.87
C ASN A 72 -22.91 -12.90 11.19
N HIS A 73 -22.97 -14.19 10.85
CA HIS A 73 -21.90 -14.87 10.13
C HIS A 73 -21.61 -14.26 8.75
N LEU A 74 -22.66 -13.99 7.96
CA LEU A 74 -22.51 -13.35 6.65
C LEU A 74 -21.96 -11.92 6.77
N SER A 75 -22.38 -11.17 7.79
CA SER A 75 -21.89 -9.82 8.07
C SER A 75 -20.40 -9.83 8.44
N MET A 76 -19.96 -10.75 9.31
CA MET A 76 -18.53 -10.94 9.64
C MET A 76 -17.71 -11.29 8.39
N ARG A 77 -18.18 -12.21 7.55
CA ARG A 77 -17.50 -12.58 6.29
C ARG A 77 -17.40 -11.40 5.33
N ARG A 78 -18.44 -10.57 5.25
CA ARG A 78 -18.45 -9.35 4.43
C ARG A 78 -17.38 -8.37 4.91
N ASN A 79 -17.32 -8.08 6.21
CA ASN A 79 -16.33 -7.18 6.80
C ASN A 79 -14.90 -7.70 6.59
N LYS A 80 -14.67 -9.00 6.80
CA LYS A 80 -13.36 -9.63 6.50
C LYS A 80 -12.96 -9.47 5.04
N ARG A 81 -13.89 -9.68 4.10
CA ARG A 81 -13.62 -9.50 2.67
C ARG A 81 -13.25 -8.05 2.32
N CYS A 82 -13.94 -7.07 2.90
CA CYS A 82 -13.64 -5.65 2.68
C CYS A 82 -12.27 -5.26 3.24
N LEU A 83 -11.90 -5.74 4.43
CA LEU A 83 -10.57 -5.54 5.01
C LEU A 83 -9.47 -6.11 4.12
N LEU A 84 -9.60 -7.37 3.71
CA LEU A 84 -8.61 -8.02 2.85
C LEU A 84 -8.48 -7.34 1.49
N ALA A 85 -9.59 -6.91 0.89
CA ALA A 85 -9.56 -6.17 -0.38
C ALA A 85 -8.82 -4.83 -0.26
N TYR A 86 -9.04 -4.10 0.83
CA TYR A 86 -8.33 -2.85 1.12
C TYR A 86 -6.83 -3.06 1.27
N HIS A 87 -6.42 -4.01 2.12
CA HIS A 87 -5.01 -4.32 2.32
C HIS A 87 -4.34 -4.82 1.06
N ARG A 88 -4.98 -5.74 0.32
CA ARG A 88 -4.41 -6.26 -0.94
C ARG A 88 -4.17 -5.15 -1.95
N THR A 89 -5.14 -4.24 -2.13
CA THR A 89 -5.00 -3.10 -3.05
C THR A 89 -3.83 -2.19 -2.68
N ARG A 90 -3.61 -1.96 -1.38
CA ARG A 90 -2.48 -1.15 -0.92
C ARG A 90 -1.16 -1.87 -1.11
N THR A 91 -1.10 -3.16 -0.79
CA THR A 91 0.07 -4.00 -1.02
C THR A 91 0.44 -4.07 -2.50
N ASP A 92 -0.53 -4.22 -3.41
CA ASP A 92 -0.30 -4.19 -4.86
C ASP A 92 0.40 -2.90 -5.30
N LYS A 93 0.00 -1.76 -4.74
CA LYS A 93 0.60 -0.45 -5.03
C LYS A 93 2.00 -0.30 -4.42
N LEU A 94 2.23 -0.86 -3.23
CA LEU A 94 3.55 -0.85 -2.61
C LEU A 94 4.53 -1.70 -3.40
N GLU A 95 4.12 -2.89 -3.85
CA GLU A 95 4.89 -3.75 -4.75
C GLU A 95 5.17 -3.00 -6.07
N GLU A 96 4.13 -2.40 -6.67
CA GLU A 96 4.14 -1.23 -7.57
C GLU A 96 5.44 -0.40 -7.51
N HIS A 97 5.57 0.30 -6.39
CA HIS A 97 6.63 1.27 -6.14
C HIS A 97 8.01 0.62 -6.01
N VAL A 98 8.10 -0.53 -5.33
CA VAL A 98 9.37 -1.27 -5.16
C VAL A 98 9.93 -1.71 -6.51
N TRP A 99 9.08 -2.19 -7.42
CA TRP A 99 9.52 -2.58 -8.77
C TRP A 99 9.92 -1.41 -9.65
N ASN A 100 9.30 -0.24 -9.47
CA ASN A 100 9.65 0.99 -10.18
C ASN A 100 10.92 1.68 -9.63
N GLY A 101 11.63 1.06 -8.68
CA GLY A 101 12.85 1.61 -8.09
C GLY A 101 12.60 2.85 -7.22
N VAL A 102 11.34 3.12 -6.85
CA VAL A 102 11.02 4.18 -5.90
C VAL A 102 11.39 3.65 -4.52
N ASP A 103 12.39 4.26 -3.89
CA ASP A 103 12.68 3.95 -2.50
C ASP A 103 11.53 4.46 -1.63
N VAL A 104 10.63 3.54 -1.30
CA VAL A 104 9.46 3.79 -0.47
C VAL A 104 9.88 4.34 0.90
N LEU A 105 11.09 4.01 1.39
CA LEU A 105 11.63 4.56 2.63
C LEU A 105 12.05 6.03 2.47
N ASP A 106 12.55 6.41 1.30
CA ASP A 106 12.93 7.79 0.99
C ASP A 106 11.69 8.68 0.82
N LEU A 107 10.57 8.12 0.33
CA LEU A 107 9.26 8.78 0.36
C LEU A 107 8.74 9.01 1.79
N VAL A 108 8.94 8.04 2.69
CA VAL A 108 8.58 8.17 4.12
C VAL A 108 9.47 9.22 4.79
N ALA A 109 10.77 9.22 4.48
CA ALA A 109 11.73 10.20 4.99
C ALA A 109 11.42 11.62 4.49
N GLN A 110 11.09 11.80 3.21
CA GLN A 110 10.67 13.09 2.65
C GLN A 110 9.33 13.58 3.21
N GLN A 111 8.38 12.67 3.50
CA GLN A 111 7.14 13.02 4.20
C GLN A 111 7.39 13.46 5.64
N GLN A 112 8.41 12.92 6.31
CA GLN A 112 8.80 13.32 7.68
C GLN A 112 9.69 14.57 7.71
N ALA A 113 10.49 14.81 6.67
CA ALA A 113 11.43 15.93 6.57
C ALA A 113 10.82 17.22 5.94
N GLY A 114 9.56 17.17 5.48
CA GLY A 114 8.83 18.28 4.84
C GLY A 114 8.45 19.47 5.74
N GLY A 115 9.31 19.84 6.70
CA GLY A 115 9.24 21.05 7.50
C GLY A 115 10.11 22.21 7.01
N GLY A 116 10.65 22.16 5.78
CA GLY A 116 11.60 23.17 5.29
C GLY A 116 11.58 23.40 3.78
N ASN A 117 10.94 24.51 3.38
CA ASN A 117 11.17 25.33 2.19
C ASN A 117 10.95 24.73 0.78
N GLY A 118 9.81 25.07 0.16
CA GLY A 118 9.69 25.09 -1.30
C GLY A 118 8.28 25.05 -1.89
N ALA A 119 7.56 26.17 -1.83
CA ALA A 119 6.47 26.60 -2.73
C ALA A 119 5.40 25.58 -3.22
N ALA A 120 4.28 25.57 -2.49
CA ALA A 120 2.89 25.66 -2.98
C ALA A 120 2.43 24.79 -4.17
N ILE A 121 1.77 23.67 -3.84
CA ILE A 121 0.43 23.36 -4.37
C ILE A 121 -0.45 22.94 -3.19
N SER A 122 -1.56 23.64 -3.05
CA SER A 122 -2.59 23.56 -2.01
C SER A 122 -3.23 22.17 -1.85
N GLY A 123 -3.27 21.67 -0.62
CA GLY A 123 -4.12 20.56 -0.19
C GLY A 123 -3.92 20.25 1.30
N GLU A 124 -4.86 20.70 2.12
CA GLU A 124 -4.89 20.48 3.58
C GLU A 124 -4.82 18.99 3.95
N GLY A 125 -3.78 18.61 4.68
CA GLY A 125 -3.65 17.29 5.31
C GLY A 125 -2.28 17.15 5.95
N GLY A 126 -2.22 17.28 7.28
CA GLY A 126 -0.97 17.19 8.03
C GLY A 126 -0.15 15.94 7.67
N ALA A 127 1.17 16.13 7.61
CA ALA A 127 2.17 15.10 7.36
C ALA A 127 2.09 13.99 8.44
N SER A 128 1.14 13.09 8.26
CA SER A 128 1.08 11.79 8.88
C SER A 128 1.72 10.84 7.88
N SER A 129 2.68 10.02 8.33
CA SER A 129 3.26 8.98 7.48
C SER A 129 2.13 8.28 6.73
N SER A 130 2.18 8.31 5.40
CA SER A 130 1.11 7.74 4.58
C SER A 130 0.97 6.22 4.78
N LEU A 131 1.99 5.61 5.36
CA LEU A 131 2.12 4.19 5.66
C LEU A 131 1.83 3.89 7.13
N SER A 132 1.28 2.70 7.36
CA SER A 132 1.27 2.12 8.69
C SER A 132 2.63 1.46 8.99
N PRO A 133 3.04 1.36 10.27
CA PRO A 133 4.28 0.66 10.65
C PRO A 133 4.34 -0.77 10.13
N GLN A 134 3.18 -1.45 10.06
CA GLN A 134 3.08 -2.81 9.54
C GLN A 134 3.33 -2.88 8.03
N GLU A 135 2.96 -1.84 7.29
CA GLU A 135 3.24 -1.73 5.85
C GLU A 135 4.72 -1.41 5.61
N GLU A 136 5.34 -0.58 6.44
CA GLU A 136 6.78 -0.29 6.37
C GLU A 136 7.62 -1.56 6.56
N ASP A 137 7.27 -2.38 7.56
CA ASP A 137 7.94 -3.67 7.80
C ASP A 137 7.74 -4.66 6.65
N TYR A 138 6.53 -4.68 6.06
CA TYR A 138 6.25 -5.51 4.88
C TYR A 138 7.12 -5.12 3.69
N VAL A 139 7.20 -3.81 3.39
CA VAL A 139 7.99 -3.30 2.26
C VAL A 139 9.47 -3.60 2.46
N ARG A 140 9.99 -3.45 3.67
CA ARG A 140 11.39 -3.80 3.99
C ARG A 140 11.68 -5.27 3.68
N GLN A 141 10.83 -6.18 4.20
CA GLN A 141 10.98 -7.63 3.96
C GLN A 141 10.81 -7.99 2.47
N TYR A 142 9.91 -7.32 1.76
CA TYR A 142 9.73 -7.52 0.33
C TYR A 142 10.93 -7.02 -0.49
N GLY A 143 11.52 -5.89 -0.10
CA GLY A 143 12.76 -5.37 -0.68
C GLY A 143 13.93 -6.33 -0.47
N ASP A 144 14.09 -6.87 0.74
CA ASP A 144 15.12 -7.88 1.04
C ASP A 144 14.94 -9.15 0.20
N LEU A 145 13.69 -9.61 0.05
CA LEU A 145 13.35 -10.75 -0.80
C LEU A 145 13.70 -10.47 -2.27
N LEU A 146 13.37 -9.28 -2.77
CA LEU A 146 13.68 -8.87 -4.14
C LEU A 146 15.19 -8.76 -4.36
N ALA A 147 15.92 -8.21 -3.40
CA ALA A 147 17.38 -8.13 -3.45
C ALA A 147 18.03 -9.52 -3.48
N ALA A 148 17.54 -10.46 -2.65
CA ALA A 148 17.98 -11.85 -2.67
C ALA A 148 17.68 -12.54 -4.01
N TYR A 149 16.54 -12.23 -4.62
CA TYR A 149 16.19 -12.74 -5.95
C TYR A 149 17.07 -12.16 -7.06
N LYS A 150 17.30 -10.84 -7.04
CA LYS A 150 18.21 -10.15 -7.97
C LYS A 150 19.65 -10.63 -7.85
N GLY A 151 20.11 -10.96 -6.64
CA GLY A 151 21.46 -11.48 -6.42
C GLY A 151 21.79 -12.78 -7.17
N GLN A 152 20.77 -13.52 -7.64
CA GLN A 152 20.97 -14.70 -8.49
C GLN A 152 21.28 -14.33 -9.95
N TRP A 153 20.90 -13.12 -10.38
CA TRP A 153 20.99 -12.64 -11.75
C TRP A 153 21.75 -11.31 -11.77
N THR A 154 23.08 -11.36 -11.70
CA THR A 154 23.94 -10.16 -11.68
C THR A 154 23.99 -9.41 -13.00
N ASP A 155 23.67 -10.09 -14.10
CA ASP A 155 23.83 -9.57 -15.45
C ASP A 155 22.54 -8.92 -16.00
N ILE A 156 21.43 -9.00 -15.24
CA ILE A 156 20.11 -8.55 -15.67
C ILE A 156 19.50 -7.67 -14.58
N ASP A 157 19.29 -6.39 -14.87
CA ASP A 157 18.51 -5.54 -13.99
C ASP A 157 17.00 -5.79 -14.17
N LEU A 158 16.41 -6.49 -13.20
CA LEU A 158 14.98 -6.79 -13.18
C LEU A 158 14.10 -5.58 -12.84
N THR A 159 14.68 -4.47 -12.36
CA THR A 159 13.98 -3.21 -12.12
C THR A 159 14.33 -2.13 -13.15
N GLY A 160 15.04 -2.53 -14.21
CA GLY A 160 15.35 -1.65 -15.33
C GLY A 160 14.10 -1.22 -16.10
N SER A 161 14.28 -0.31 -17.05
CA SER A 161 13.17 0.19 -17.86
C SER A 161 12.56 -0.90 -18.73
N LEU A 162 11.23 -1.06 -18.68
CA LEU A 162 10.50 -1.97 -19.58
C LEU A 162 10.38 -1.43 -21.01
N GLU A 163 10.74 -0.17 -21.24
CA GLU A 163 10.75 0.42 -22.57
C GLU A 163 12.04 0.06 -23.31
N PRO A 164 11.96 -0.58 -24.50
CA PRO A 164 13.15 -0.97 -25.23
C PRO A 164 13.92 0.29 -25.71
N PRO A 165 15.25 0.31 -25.55
CA PRO A 165 16.06 1.44 -25.99
C PRO A 165 16.00 1.59 -27.51
N ARG A 166 15.79 2.81 -28.00
CA ARG A 166 15.76 3.13 -29.44
C ARG A 166 17.15 3.34 -30.02
N ASP A 167 18.03 3.98 -29.25
CA ASP A 167 19.39 4.32 -29.61
C ASP A 167 20.33 4.04 -28.43
N LEU A 168 21.58 3.70 -28.72
CA LEU A 168 22.62 3.41 -27.72
C LEU A 168 23.00 4.65 -26.90
N PHE A 169 22.78 5.84 -27.44
CA PHE A 169 23.12 7.11 -26.81
C PHE A 169 21.89 8.00 -26.72
N ILE A 170 21.70 8.63 -25.56
CA ILE A 170 20.61 9.57 -25.28
C ILE A 170 21.17 10.91 -24.81
N ASP A 171 20.55 12.00 -25.26
CA ASP A 171 20.82 13.34 -24.75
C ASP A 171 20.02 13.57 -23.45
N VAL A 172 20.74 13.64 -22.33
CA VAL A 172 20.17 13.91 -21.00
C VAL A 172 20.41 15.37 -20.62
N ARG A 173 19.34 16.06 -20.21
CA ARG A 173 19.42 17.41 -19.63
C ARG A 173 19.23 17.36 -18.12
N VAL A 174 20.15 17.98 -17.40
CA VAL A 174 20.10 18.05 -15.93
C VAL A 174 19.03 19.05 -15.48
N LEU A 175 18.00 18.57 -14.80
CA LEU A 175 16.89 19.39 -14.30
C LEU A 175 17.19 20.04 -12.94
N LYS A 176 18.05 19.43 -12.12
CA LYS A 176 18.46 19.92 -10.79
C LYS A 176 19.93 19.62 -10.57
N ASP A 177 20.64 20.51 -9.87
CA ASP A 177 22.03 20.27 -9.47
C ASP A 177 22.12 19.00 -8.62
N ALA A 178 22.89 18.02 -9.08
CA ALA A 178 23.07 16.74 -8.40
C ALA A 178 24.55 16.47 -7.99
N GLY A 179 25.42 17.47 -8.17
CA GLY A 179 26.84 17.35 -7.81
C GLY A 179 27.59 16.40 -8.75
N GLU A 180 28.51 15.60 -8.20
CA GLU A 180 29.28 14.61 -8.97
C GLU A 180 28.58 13.25 -8.94
N ILE A 181 28.15 12.77 -10.12
CA ILE A 181 27.52 11.47 -10.30
C ILE A 181 28.58 10.48 -10.78
N GLN A 182 28.65 9.32 -10.12
CA GLN A 182 29.51 8.22 -10.56
C GLN A 182 28.78 7.38 -11.60
N THR A 183 29.35 7.30 -12.80
CA THR A 183 28.90 6.40 -13.87
C THR A 183 29.92 5.30 -14.08
N GLU A 184 29.53 4.25 -14.82
CA GLU A 184 30.44 3.15 -15.20
C GLU A 184 31.68 3.63 -16.00
N TYR A 185 31.59 4.78 -16.68
CA TYR A 185 32.68 5.37 -17.46
C TYR A 185 33.44 6.49 -16.73
N GLY A 186 33.08 6.83 -15.49
CA GLY A 186 33.75 7.83 -14.67
C GLY A 186 32.83 8.86 -14.00
N TYR A 187 33.44 9.89 -13.40
CA TYR A 187 32.72 10.95 -12.69
C TYR A 187 32.19 12.02 -13.64
N VAL A 188 30.92 12.38 -13.47
CA VAL A 188 30.25 13.41 -14.26
C VAL A 188 29.63 14.46 -13.34
N ALA A 189 30.05 15.72 -13.49
CA ALA A 189 29.44 16.83 -12.77
C ALA A 189 28.07 17.20 -13.38
N ALA A 190 27.00 16.92 -12.65
CA ALA A 190 25.62 17.22 -13.02
C ALA A 190 25.20 18.60 -12.49
N VAL A 191 25.39 19.62 -13.33
CA VAL A 191 25.00 21.02 -13.07
C VAL A 191 23.71 21.35 -13.83
N HIS A 192 22.80 22.09 -13.19
CA HIS A 192 21.50 22.51 -13.71
C HIS A 192 21.63 23.20 -15.07
N GLY A 193 20.82 22.75 -16.03
CA GLY A 193 20.78 23.29 -17.38
C GLY A 193 21.88 22.74 -18.31
N SER A 194 22.85 21.99 -17.82
CA SER A 194 23.81 21.28 -18.68
C SER A 194 23.13 20.12 -19.42
N SER A 195 23.51 19.92 -20.68
CA SER A 195 23.05 18.79 -21.53
C SER A 195 24.24 17.91 -21.87
N ARG A 196 24.07 16.59 -21.84
CA ARG A 196 25.14 15.61 -22.01
C ARG A 196 24.62 14.39 -22.76
N ILE A 197 25.49 13.78 -23.57
CA ILE A 197 25.22 12.49 -24.21
C ILE A 197 25.64 11.39 -23.24
N CYS A 198 24.71 10.50 -22.89
CA CYS A 198 24.95 9.34 -22.03
C CYS A 198 24.62 8.05 -22.81
N CYS A 199 25.30 6.95 -22.50
CA CYS A 199 24.83 5.63 -22.94
C CYS A 199 23.46 5.36 -22.31
N ALA A 200 22.50 4.89 -23.11
CA ALA A 200 21.27 4.33 -22.58
C ALA A 200 21.64 3.02 -21.88
N GLY A 201 21.65 3.03 -20.55
CA GLY A 201 21.88 1.83 -19.74
C GLY A 201 20.84 0.75 -20.08
N HIS A 202 21.27 -0.52 -20.06
CA HIS A 202 20.36 -1.67 -20.03
C HIS A 202 19.74 -1.80 -18.64
#